data_AF-A0A913ZVK4-F1
#
_entry.id   AF-A0A913ZVK4-F1
#
_cell.length_a   1.000
_cell.length_b   1.000
_cell.length_c   1.000
_cell.angle_alpha   90.00
_cell.angle_beta   90.00
_cell.angle_gamma   90.00
#
_symmetry.space_group_name_H-M   'P 1'
#
loop_
_entity.id
_entity.type
_entity.pdbx_description
1 polymer ?
#
loop_
_entity_poly.entity_id
_entity_poly.type
_entity_poly.pdbx_seq_one_letter_code
_entity_poly.pdbx_strand_id
1 'polypeptide(L)'
;MAIMQRCCCFDNVRSGSTASGIYTLIYSALALAYSAYVLSLYTQVVSYYGVQVVDGFFIGSILAVLLFTLILISSILLLVGVSKDQRGYLFPYMIVMPILILLHIAYCIIIIVAAAAVGSYGYSSGYSSLASAGIGLLMFQLAVVVLFTVLDVVCFLCVVSQYTELRDGRGRLQDVMAARTTVITTTSPGFGGAVVVTQQGGVPPQGYAMQQGYAPQQGYAPQQGYPPAQGYPAQEQYPQKM
;
A
#
# COMPACT_ATOMS: atom_id res chain seq x y z
N MET A 1 -8.61 -0.01 12.78
CA MET A 1 -9.09 -0.86 11.67
C MET A 1 -8.36 -0.45 10.41
N ALA A 2 -7.59 -1.34 9.80
CA ALA A 2 -7.04 -1.08 8.48
C ALA A 2 -8.17 -1.05 7.45
N ILE A 3 -8.15 -0.05 6.59
CA ILE A 3 -9.14 0.16 5.53
C ILE A 3 -8.99 -0.88 4.40
N MET A 4 -7.83 -1.52 4.27
CA MET A 4 -7.58 -2.56 3.27
C MET A 4 -6.49 -3.53 3.76
N GLN A 5 -6.78 -4.82 3.83
CA GLN A 5 -5.77 -5.86 4.19
C GLN A 5 -4.94 -6.35 3.00
N ARG A 6 -5.32 -5.96 1.77
CA ARG A 6 -4.62 -6.30 0.52
C ARG A 6 -4.46 -5.05 -0.32
N CYS A 7 -3.25 -4.79 -0.83
CA CYS A 7 -3.01 -3.70 -1.78
C CYS A 7 -2.77 -4.32 -3.16
N CYS A 8 -3.74 -4.15 -4.07
CA CYS A 8 -3.80 -4.54 -5.49
C CYS A 8 -3.16 -5.88 -5.92
N CYS A 9 -1.84 -6.04 -5.79
CA CYS A 9 -1.07 -7.19 -6.28
C CYS A 9 -0.23 -7.90 -5.22
N PHE A 10 -0.21 -7.43 -3.97
CA PHE A 10 0.61 -8.02 -2.91
C PHE A 10 -0.25 -8.54 -1.76
N ASP A 11 0.03 -9.79 -1.35
CA ASP A 11 -0.60 -10.42 -0.19
C ASP A 11 -0.27 -9.72 1.14
N ASN A 12 0.74 -8.84 1.13
CA ASN A 12 1.21 -8.11 2.30
C ASN A 12 1.34 -6.62 2.03
N VAL A 13 0.68 -5.80 2.85
CA VAL A 13 0.76 -4.33 2.86
C VAL A 13 2.18 -3.79 3.05
N ARG A 14 3.05 -4.56 3.74
CA ARG A 14 4.48 -4.23 3.91
C ARG A 14 5.25 -4.27 2.59
N SER A 15 5.03 -5.32 1.79
CA SER A 15 5.68 -5.45 0.47
C SER A 15 5.20 -4.37 -0.50
N GLY A 16 3.89 -4.07 -0.47
CA GLY A 16 3.30 -3.00 -1.28
C GLY A 16 3.89 -1.62 -0.96
N SER A 17 4.08 -1.32 0.33
CA SER A 17 4.67 -0.04 0.75
C SER A 17 6.15 0.06 0.38
N THR A 18 6.94 -1.02 0.52
CA THR A 18 8.34 -1.03 0.05
C THR A 18 8.42 -0.83 -1.47
N ALA A 19 7.57 -1.51 -2.25
CA ALA A 19 7.52 -1.35 -3.70
C ALA A 19 7.16 0.09 -4.10
N SER A 20 6.18 0.69 -3.41
CA SER A 20 5.80 2.09 -3.64
C SER A 20 6.95 3.06 -3.35
N GLY A 21 7.70 2.86 -2.26
CA GLY A 21 8.89 3.67 -1.95
C GLY A 21 9.98 3.58 -3.02
N ILE A 22 10.24 2.38 -3.55
CA ILE A 22 11.23 2.19 -4.62
C ILE A 22 10.77 2.88 -5.91
N TYR A 23 9.51 2.67 -6.30
CA TYR A 23 8.92 3.34 -7.47
C TYR A 23 9.07 4.86 -7.37
N THR A 24 8.64 5.43 -6.23
CA THR A 24 8.65 6.87 -6.04
C THR A 24 10.08 7.44 -6.03
N LEU A 25 11.04 6.69 -5.48
CA LEU A 25 12.45 7.08 -5.44
C LEU A 25 13.05 7.14 -6.85
N ILE A 26 12.78 6.14 -7.69
CA ILE A 26 13.26 6.12 -9.08
C ILE A 26 12.58 7.26 -9.88
N TYR A 27 11.27 7.39 -9.74
CA TYR A 27 10.50 8.43 -10.44
C TYR A 27 10.98 9.84 -10.08
N SER A 28 11.13 10.14 -8.80
CA SER A 28 11.60 11.46 -8.34
C SER A 28 13.03 11.75 -8.77
N ALA A 29 13.93 10.76 -8.80
CA ALA A 29 15.29 10.94 -9.30
C ALA A 29 15.33 11.28 -10.80
N LEU A 30 14.54 10.58 -11.62
CA LEU A 30 14.45 10.86 -13.06
C LEU A 30 13.80 12.24 -13.31
N ALA A 31 12.72 12.56 -12.59
CA ALA A 31 12.04 13.85 -12.70
C ALA A 31 12.96 15.02 -12.26
N LEU A 32 13.76 14.82 -11.21
CA LEU A 32 14.75 15.80 -10.76
C LEU A 32 15.84 16.04 -11.82
N ALA A 33 16.38 14.96 -12.40
CA ALA A 33 17.39 15.07 -13.45
C ALA A 33 16.85 15.80 -14.70
N TYR A 34 15.62 15.47 -15.12
CA TYR A 34 14.96 16.11 -16.24
C TYR A 34 14.68 17.60 -15.97
N SER A 35 14.10 17.94 -14.81
CA SER A 35 13.82 19.33 -14.44
C SER A 35 15.10 20.17 -14.32
N ALA A 36 16.17 19.62 -13.76
CA ALA A 36 17.48 20.28 -13.70
C ALA A 36 18.08 20.50 -15.09
N TYR A 37 17.96 19.53 -16.00
CA TYR A 37 18.43 19.66 -17.38
C TYR A 37 17.66 20.75 -18.15
N VAL A 38 16.33 20.77 -18.03
CA VAL A 38 15.48 21.80 -18.65
C VAL A 38 15.82 23.19 -18.11
N LEU A 39 16.02 23.32 -16.80
CA LEU A 39 16.43 24.58 -16.18
C LEU A 39 17.80 25.04 -16.70
N SER A 40 18.77 24.13 -16.86
CA SER A 40 20.08 24.43 -17.44
C SER A 40 19.95 24.99 -18.86
N LEU A 41 19.19 24.31 -19.73
CA LEU A 41 18.94 24.80 -21.10
C LEU A 41 18.28 26.19 -21.10
N TYR A 42 17.30 26.41 -20.22
CA TYR A 42 16.63 27.71 -20.09
C TYR A 42 17.61 28.82 -19.71
N THR A 43 18.50 28.58 -18.74
CA THR A 43 19.51 29.58 -18.31
C THR A 43 20.53 29.90 -19.40
N GLN A 44 20.90 28.93 -20.24
CA GLN A 44 21.81 29.14 -21.37
C GLN A 44 21.17 30.05 -22.43
N VAL A 45 19.90 29.81 -22.76
CA VAL A 45 19.15 30.64 -23.72
C VAL A 45 18.98 32.07 -23.20
N VAL A 46 18.58 32.24 -21.94
CA VAL A 46 18.45 33.57 -21.31
C VAL A 46 19.77 34.33 -21.31
N SER A 47 20.88 33.66 -20.99
CA SER A 47 22.22 34.27 -20.98
C SER A 47 22.68 34.67 -22.39
N TYR A 48 22.30 33.90 -23.40
CA TYR A 48 22.64 34.17 -24.80
C TYR A 48 21.86 35.36 -25.38
N TYR A 49 20.56 35.48 -25.07
CA TYR A 49 19.70 36.56 -25.59
C TYR A 49 19.63 37.80 -24.68
N GLY A 50 20.16 37.75 -23.45
CA GLY A 50 20.19 38.89 -22.53
C GLY A 50 18.81 39.34 -22.01
N VAL A 51 17.77 38.51 -22.18
CA VAL A 51 16.39 38.85 -21.81
C VAL A 51 16.06 38.31 -20.42
N GLN A 52 15.71 39.18 -19.48
CA GLN A 52 15.19 38.80 -18.16
C GLN A 52 13.71 38.40 -18.26
N VAL A 53 13.43 37.20 -18.78
CA VAL A 53 12.07 36.62 -18.75
C VAL A 53 11.87 35.82 -17.47
N VAL A 54 11.28 36.48 -16.47
CA VAL A 54 10.72 35.79 -15.29
C VAL A 54 9.33 35.26 -15.70
N ASP A 55 9.34 34.20 -16.49
CA ASP A 55 8.11 33.55 -16.96
C ASP A 55 7.61 32.52 -15.94
N GLY A 56 6.30 32.23 -15.96
CA GLY A 56 5.69 31.21 -15.11
C GLY A 56 6.33 29.82 -15.27
N PHE A 57 6.94 29.54 -16.43
CA PHE A 57 7.69 28.32 -16.70
C PHE A 57 8.97 28.20 -15.85
N PHE A 58 9.70 29.31 -15.66
CA PHE A 58 10.92 29.33 -14.85
C PHE A 58 10.60 29.12 -13.37
N ILE A 59 9.62 29.87 -12.86
CA ILE A 59 9.16 29.74 -11.46
C ILE A 59 8.62 28.31 -11.21
N GLY A 60 7.83 27.78 -12.15
CA GLY A 60 7.31 26.42 -12.08
C GLY A 60 8.43 25.36 -12.04
N SER A 61 9.48 25.54 -12.83
CA SER A 61 10.62 24.62 -12.87
C SER A 61 11.39 24.59 -11.55
N ILE A 62 11.61 25.75 -10.91
CA ILE A 62 12.27 25.84 -9.60
C ILE A 62 11.41 25.16 -8.52
N LEU A 63 10.10 25.45 -8.51
CA LEU A 63 9.17 24.82 -7.56
C LEU A 63 9.11 23.31 -7.77
N ALA A 64 9.16 22.83 -9.01
CA ALA A 64 9.21 21.40 -9.32
C ALA A 64 10.48 20.74 -8.77
N VAL A 65 11.65 21.35 -8.95
CA VAL A 65 12.92 20.84 -8.39
C VAL A 65 12.82 20.75 -6.86
N LEU A 66 12.32 21.80 -6.18
CA LEU A 66 12.13 21.78 -4.73
C LEU A 66 11.18 20.65 -4.29
N LEU A 67 10.04 20.49 -4.95
CA LEU A 67 9.09 19.43 -4.62
C LEU A 67 9.67 18.03 -4.87
N PHE A 68 10.37 17.80 -6.00
CA PHE A 68 10.98 16.51 -6.30
C PHE A 68 12.10 16.15 -5.31
N THR A 69 12.89 17.12 -4.84
CA THR A 69 13.87 16.85 -3.77
C THR A 69 13.20 16.44 -2.46
N LEU A 70 12.10 17.09 -2.07
CA LEU A 70 11.33 16.72 -0.87
C LEU A 70 10.72 15.32 -1.00
N ILE A 71 10.20 14.96 -2.18
CA ILE A 71 9.71 13.62 -2.46
C ILE A 71 10.81 12.58 -2.33
N LEU A 72 11.97 12.84 -2.94
CA LEU A 72 13.10 11.93 -2.92
C LEU A 72 13.53 11.65 -1.47
N ILE A 73 13.67 12.69 -0.65
CA ILE A 73 13.96 12.55 0.78
C ILE A 73 12.84 11.77 1.48
N SER A 74 11.58 12.12 1.26
CA SER A 74 10.43 11.46 1.88
C SER A 74 10.33 9.96 1.51
N SER A 75 10.73 9.59 0.29
CA SER A 75 10.72 8.21 -0.18
C SER A 75 11.81 7.37 0.49
N ILE A 76 13.00 7.95 0.70
CA ILE A 76 14.06 7.32 1.49
C ILE A 76 13.60 7.11 2.94
N LEU A 77 12.98 8.13 3.54
CA LEU A 77 12.46 8.03 4.91
C LEU A 77 11.37 6.95 5.01
N LEU A 78 10.51 6.82 4.02
CA LEU A 78 9.54 5.73 3.95
C LEU A 78 10.26 4.37 3.93
N LEU A 79 11.25 4.17 3.05
CA LEU A 79 11.98 2.89 2.97
C LEU A 79 12.67 2.53 4.29
N VAL A 80 13.26 3.52 4.97
CA VAL A 80 13.86 3.35 6.30
C VAL A 80 12.78 3.06 7.36
N GLY A 81 11.67 3.78 7.33
CA GLY A 81 10.54 3.62 8.24
C GLY A 81 9.91 2.23 8.16
N VAL A 82 9.75 1.70 6.95
CA VAL A 82 9.25 0.33 6.71
C VAL A 82 10.27 -0.73 7.15
N SER A 83 11.56 -0.45 6.98
CA SER A 83 12.62 -1.39 7.37
C SER A 83 12.81 -1.47 8.89
N LYS A 84 12.57 -0.35 9.60
CA LYS A 84 12.74 -0.23 11.05
C LYS A 84 11.44 -0.36 11.84
N ASP A 85 10.30 -0.59 11.17
CA ASP A 85 8.95 -0.62 11.75
C ASP A 85 8.65 0.63 12.61
N GLN A 86 9.21 1.79 12.22
CA GLN A 86 9.08 3.06 12.95
C GLN A 86 8.09 4.00 12.26
N ARG A 87 6.96 4.24 12.94
CA ARG A 87 5.83 5.05 12.45
C ARG A 87 6.22 6.50 12.11
N GLY A 88 7.19 7.07 12.82
CA GLY A 88 7.57 8.48 12.68
C GLY A 88 8.12 8.83 11.29
N TYR A 89 8.81 7.90 10.64
CA TYR A 89 9.43 8.15 9.33
C TYR A 89 8.45 8.05 8.15
N LEU A 90 7.25 7.49 8.34
CA LEU A 90 6.22 7.42 7.30
C LEU A 90 5.43 8.73 7.15
N PHE A 91 5.42 9.56 8.19
CA PHE A 91 4.69 10.82 8.24
C PHE A 91 5.04 11.83 7.13
N PRO A 92 6.33 12.11 6.81
CA PRO A 92 6.67 13.08 5.76
C PRO A 92 6.10 12.67 4.40
N TYR A 93 6.15 11.38 4.06
CA TYR A 93 5.59 10.87 2.81
C TYR A 93 4.07 11.01 2.79
N MET A 94 3.38 10.72 3.90
CA MET A 94 1.93 10.87 4.01
C MET A 94 1.43 12.32 3.86
N ILE A 95 2.24 13.33 4.18
CA ILE A 95 1.88 14.74 3.98
C ILE A 95 2.19 15.18 2.55
N VAL A 96 3.39 14.86 2.06
CA VAL A 96 3.87 15.37 0.77
C VAL A 96 3.08 14.75 -0.39
N MET A 97 2.72 13.46 -0.31
CA MET A 97 2.03 12.77 -1.41
C MET A 97 0.65 13.34 -1.78
N PRO A 98 -0.28 13.58 -0.83
CA PRO A 98 -1.56 14.21 -1.16
C PRO A 98 -1.41 15.57 -1.84
N ILE A 99 -0.44 16.38 -1.42
CA ILE A 99 -0.18 17.70 -2.02
C ILE A 99 0.22 17.53 -3.49
N LEU A 100 0.99 16.50 -3.81
CA LEU A 100 1.41 16.22 -5.19
C LEU A 100 0.29 15.66 -6.04
N ILE A 101 -0.55 14.79 -5.47
CA ILE A 101 -1.75 14.30 -6.16
C ILE A 101 -2.64 15.49 -6.55
N LEU A 102 -2.85 16.45 -5.65
CA LEU A 102 -3.59 17.68 -5.96
C LEU A 102 -2.92 18.52 -7.05
N LEU A 103 -1.59 18.65 -7.00
CA LEU A 103 -0.83 19.37 -8.01
C LEU A 103 -0.91 18.68 -9.39
N HIS A 104 -0.84 17.35 -9.44
CA HIS A 104 -1.03 16.58 -10.67
C HIS A 104 -2.44 16.73 -11.23
N ILE A 105 -3.47 16.74 -10.38
CA ILE A 105 -4.85 17.01 -10.81
C ILE A 105 -4.96 18.42 -11.41
N ALA A 106 -4.36 19.44 -10.77
CA ALA A 106 -4.34 20.80 -11.31
C ALA A 106 -3.60 20.85 -12.67
N TYR A 107 -2.47 20.15 -12.80
CA TYR A 107 -1.71 20.07 -14.05
C TYR A 107 -2.51 19.39 -15.17
N CYS A 108 -3.26 18.32 -14.86
CA CYS A 108 -4.19 17.70 -15.79
C CYS A 108 -5.24 18.69 -16.30
N ILE A 109 -5.83 19.51 -15.41
CA ILE A 109 -6.81 20.53 -15.80
C ILE A 109 -6.18 21.56 -16.73
N ILE A 110 -4.97 22.04 -16.42
CA ILE A 110 -4.24 22.99 -17.26
C ILE A 110 -3.99 22.42 -18.66
N ILE A 111 -3.57 21.15 -18.77
CA ILE A 111 -3.36 20.50 -20.06
C ILE A 111 -4.67 20.41 -20.86
N ILE A 112 -5.78 20.04 -20.21
CA ILE A 112 -7.09 19.95 -20.87
C ILE A 112 -7.53 21.33 -21.40
N VAL A 113 -7.40 22.38 -20.60
CA VAL A 113 -7.73 23.75 -21.01
C VAL A 113 -6.82 24.22 -22.15
N ALA A 114 -5.52 23.94 -22.07
CA ALA A 114 -4.57 24.27 -23.13
C ALA A 114 -4.90 23.53 -24.44
N ALA A 115 -5.25 22.24 -24.37
CA ALA A 115 -5.68 21.46 -25.54
C ALA A 115 -6.97 22.02 -26.16
N ALA A 116 -7.95 22.42 -25.34
CA ALA A 116 -9.20 23.03 -25.80
C ALA A 116 -8.96 24.41 -26.46
N ALA A 117 -8.06 25.22 -25.90
CA ALA A 117 -7.68 26.51 -26.47
C ALA A 117 -7.01 26.35 -27.83
N VAL A 118 -6.02 25.46 -27.96
CA VAL A 118 -5.33 25.18 -29.24
C VAL A 118 -6.31 24.64 -30.29
N GLY A 119 -7.23 23.76 -29.91
CA GLY A 119 -8.29 23.26 -30.80
C GLY A 119 -9.21 24.36 -31.35
N SER A 120 -9.43 25.43 -30.57
CA SER A 120 -10.28 26.56 -30.96
C SER A 120 -9.58 27.52 -31.92
N TYR A 121 -8.29 27.81 -31.72
CA TYR A 121 -7.51 28.70 -32.60
C TYR A 121 -6.96 28.01 -33.87
N GLY A 122 -6.70 26.71 -33.81
CA GLY A 122 -6.13 25.94 -34.91
C GLY A 122 -7.08 25.70 -36.08
N TYR A 123 -8.40 25.68 -35.83
CA TYR A 123 -9.41 25.45 -36.89
C TYR A 123 -9.49 26.60 -37.91
N SER A 124 -9.05 27.81 -37.53
CA SER A 124 -9.14 29.02 -38.38
C SER A 124 -7.93 29.28 -39.27
N SER A 125 -6.77 28.63 -39.03
CA SER A 125 -5.48 29.13 -39.56
C SER A 125 -4.76 28.23 -40.58
N GLY A 126 -5.35 27.12 -41.03
CA GLY A 126 -4.83 26.35 -42.18
C GLY A 126 -3.48 25.62 -41.97
N TYR A 127 -2.85 25.72 -40.80
CA TYR A 127 -1.63 24.98 -40.43
C TYR A 127 -1.98 23.57 -39.93
N SER A 128 -2.45 22.70 -40.82
CA SER A 128 -3.13 21.44 -40.46
C SER A 128 -2.21 20.31 -39.97
N SER A 129 -0.91 20.30 -40.26
CA SER A 129 -0.03 19.17 -39.92
C SER A 129 0.71 19.33 -38.59
N LEU A 130 1.20 20.53 -38.25
CA LEU A 130 1.96 20.75 -37.02
C LEU A 130 1.06 20.97 -35.80
N ALA A 131 -0.09 21.63 -36.00
CA ALA A 131 -1.08 21.85 -34.93
C ALA A 131 -1.78 20.53 -34.52
N SER A 132 -2.07 19.64 -35.48
CA SER A 132 -2.63 18.32 -35.18
C SER A 132 -1.63 17.41 -34.45
N ALA A 133 -0.34 17.46 -34.82
CA ALA A 133 0.72 16.76 -34.10
C ALA A 133 0.86 17.27 -32.65
N GLY A 134 0.75 18.58 -32.42
CA GLY A 134 0.79 19.18 -31.08
C GLY A 134 -0.34 18.71 -30.18
N ILE A 135 -1.58 18.62 -30.69
CA ILE A 135 -2.73 18.10 -29.94
C ILE A 135 -2.53 16.62 -29.59
N GLY A 136 -2.00 15.82 -30.54
CA GLY A 136 -1.68 14.42 -30.29
C GLY A 136 -0.66 14.23 -29.16
N LEU A 137 0.40 15.03 -29.14
CA LEU A 137 1.40 15.01 -28.06
C LEU A 137 0.82 15.45 -26.71
N LEU A 138 -0.07 16.44 -26.68
CA LEU A 138 -0.76 16.87 -25.46
C LEU A 138 -1.69 15.78 -24.91
N MET A 139 -2.42 15.08 -25.78
CA MET A 139 -3.29 13.97 -25.39
C MET A 139 -2.48 12.78 -24.86
N PHE A 140 -1.36 12.46 -25.51
CA PHE A 140 -0.44 11.42 -25.03
C PHE A 140 0.14 11.80 -23.66
N GLN A 141 0.59 13.04 -23.51
CA GLN A 141 1.09 13.55 -22.22
C GLN A 141 0.01 13.49 -21.14
N LEU A 142 -1.24 13.87 -21.45
CA LEU A 142 -2.36 13.79 -20.52
C LEU A 142 -2.58 12.34 -20.06
N ALA A 143 -2.61 11.39 -21.00
CA ALA A 143 -2.80 9.98 -20.69
C ALA A 143 -1.70 9.44 -19.77
N VAL A 144 -0.45 9.82 -20.03
CA VAL A 144 0.68 9.48 -19.17
C VAL A 144 0.49 10.07 -17.77
N VAL A 145 0.24 11.38 -17.64
CA VAL A 145 0.08 12.03 -16.33
C VAL A 145 -1.07 11.42 -15.53
N VAL A 146 -2.20 11.11 -16.17
CA VAL A 146 -3.34 10.45 -15.51
C VAL A 146 -2.95 9.07 -14.97
N LEU A 147 -2.23 8.27 -15.78
CA LEU A 147 -1.75 6.95 -15.35
C LEU A 147 -0.82 7.05 -14.14
N PHE A 148 0.14 7.99 -14.17
CA PHE A 148 1.02 8.27 -13.04
C PHE A 148 0.24 8.73 -11.80
N THR A 149 -0.76 9.59 -11.97
CA THR A 149 -1.62 10.06 -10.86
C THR A 149 -2.38 8.91 -10.19
N VAL A 150 -2.92 7.97 -10.97
CA VAL A 150 -3.59 6.79 -10.43
C VAL A 150 -2.60 5.93 -9.65
N LEU A 151 -1.38 5.76 -10.16
CA LEU A 151 -0.33 5.01 -9.51
C LEU A 151 0.09 5.67 -8.17
N ASP A 152 0.21 7.01 -8.14
CA ASP A 152 0.47 7.78 -6.92
C ASP A 152 -0.63 7.60 -5.87
N VAL A 153 -1.90 7.60 -6.29
CA VAL A 153 -3.04 7.34 -5.39
C VAL A 153 -2.95 5.93 -4.79
N VAL A 154 -2.64 4.92 -5.59
CA VAL A 154 -2.45 3.54 -5.10
C VAL A 154 -1.27 3.47 -4.12
N CYS A 155 -0.15 4.12 -4.44
CA CYS A 155 1.01 4.19 -3.55
C CYS A 155 0.64 4.84 -2.21
N PHE A 156 -0.06 5.97 -2.23
CA PHE A 156 -0.54 6.65 -1.04
C PHE A 156 -1.44 5.74 -0.18
N LEU A 157 -2.39 5.04 -0.80
CA LEU A 157 -3.29 4.11 -0.09
C LEU A 157 -2.52 2.94 0.55
N CYS A 158 -1.50 2.39 -0.11
CA CYS A 158 -0.69 1.31 0.48
C CYS A 158 0.06 1.78 1.73
N VAL A 159 0.65 2.99 1.68
CA VAL A 159 1.41 3.55 2.81
C VAL A 159 0.49 3.93 3.97
N VAL A 160 -0.68 4.52 3.69
CA VAL A 160 -1.68 4.79 4.72
C VAL A 160 -2.15 3.49 5.37
N SER A 161 -2.37 2.44 4.59
CA SER A 161 -2.78 1.13 5.12
C SER A 161 -1.70 0.56 6.05
N GLN A 162 -0.43 0.61 5.66
CA GLN A 162 0.67 0.18 6.53
C GLN A 162 0.81 1.05 7.78
N TYR A 163 0.62 2.38 7.65
CA TYR A 163 0.64 3.28 8.80
C TYR A 163 -0.46 2.93 9.81
N THR A 164 -1.67 2.59 9.33
CA THR A 164 -2.77 2.19 10.21
C THR A 164 -2.52 0.85 10.91
N GLU A 165 -1.96 -0.14 10.21
CA GLU A 165 -1.56 -1.42 10.82
C GLU A 165 -0.50 -1.20 11.90
N LEU A 166 0.57 -0.47 11.55
CA LEU A 166 1.61 -0.14 12.51
C LEU A 166 1.01 0.59 13.70
N ARG A 167 0.07 1.55 13.50
CA ARG A 167 -0.62 2.31 14.57
C ARG A 167 -1.38 1.41 15.55
N ASP A 168 -2.10 0.44 15.03
CA ASP A 168 -2.88 -0.53 15.81
C ASP A 168 -1.98 -1.60 16.48
N GLY A 169 -0.66 -1.52 16.28
CA GLY A 169 0.34 -2.41 16.89
C GLY A 169 0.50 -3.75 16.17
N ARG A 170 -0.12 -3.91 15.00
CA ARG A 170 -0.06 -5.09 14.14
C ARG A 170 0.83 -4.82 12.92
N GLY A 171 1.14 -5.85 12.14
CA GLY A 171 1.85 -5.71 10.87
C GLY A 171 3.34 -5.44 10.99
N ARG A 172 3.95 -5.79 12.15
CA ARG A 172 5.41 -5.83 12.29
C ARG A 172 5.99 -6.95 11.43
N LEU A 173 7.28 -6.85 11.10
CA LEU A 173 7.98 -7.94 10.40
C LEU A 173 7.80 -9.30 11.10
N GLN A 174 7.74 -9.28 12.44
CA GLN A 174 7.56 -10.47 13.29
C GLN A 174 6.21 -11.16 13.07
N ASP A 175 5.12 -10.39 12.91
CA ASP A 175 3.77 -10.93 12.72
C ASP A 175 3.63 -11.62 11.34
N VAL A 176 4.25 -11.02 10.31
CA VAL A 176 4.27 -11.58 8.95
C VAL A 176 5.10 -12.86 8.90
N MET A 177 6.23 -12.91 9.62
CA MET A 177 7.04 -14.13 9.72
C MET A 177 6.30 -15.22 10.51
N ALA A 178 5.64 -14.88 11.62
CA ALA A 178 4.85 -15.82 12.40
C ALA A 178 3.69 -16.43 11.59
N ALA A 179 2.92 -15.59 10.87
CA ALA A 179 1.82 -16.05 10.01
C ALA A 179 2.31 -16.96 8.87
N ARG A 180 3.47 -16.68 8.28
CA ARG A 180 4.04 -17.51 7.21
C ARG A 180 4.50 -18.88 7.72
N THR A 181 4.95 -18.96 8.96
CA THR A 181 5.34 -20.23 9.60
C THR A 181 4.14 -21.09 9.98
N THR A 182 2.99 -20.51 10.34
CA THR A 182 1.78 -21.27 10.71
C THR A 182 1.14 -22.00 9.52
N VAL A 183 1.29 -21.47 8.30
CA VAL A 183 0.64 -22.00 7.09
C VAL A 183 1.32 -23.27 6.54
N ILE A 184 2.55 -23.61 6.98
CA ILE A 184 3.28 -24.79 6.47
C ILE A 184 2.90 -26.09 7.22
N THR A 185 2.05 -26.04 8.26
CA THR A 185 1.68 -27.23 9.05
C THR A 185 0.24 -27.66 8.83
N THR A 186 -0.06 -28.30 7.68
CA THR A 186 -1.17 -29.26 7.46
C THR A 186 -1.03 -29.76 6.01
N THR A 187 -1.01 -31.05 5.66
CA THR A 187 -1.77 -32.22 6.13
C THR A 187 -1.01 -33.53 5.83
N SER A 188 -1.11 -34.54 6.70
CA SER A 188 -0.99 -35.95 6.30
C SER A 188 -2.34 -36.63 6.54
N PRO A 189 -2.93 -37.35 5.55
CA PRO A 189 -4.13 -38.13 5.77
C PRO A 189 -3.73 -39.50 6.33
N GLY A 190 -3.91 -39.68 7.64
CA GLY A 190 -3.68 -40.97 8.30
C GLY A 190 -4.75 -41.22 9.34
N PHE A 191 -5.65 -42.16 9.05
CA PHE A 191 -6.72 -42.64 9.91
C PHE A 191 -6.22 -42.98 11.33
N GLY A 192 -6.92 -42.48 12.35
CA GLY A 192 -6.96 -43.06 13.69
C GLY A 192 -5.68 -42.94 14.50
N GLY A 193 -5.48 -41.79 15.16
CA GLY A 193 -4.47 -41.66 16.20
C GLY A 193 -4.46 -40.24 16.75
N ALA A 194 -4.46 -40.11 18.07
CA ALA A 194 -4.56 -38.84 18.78
C ALA A 194 -3.69 -37.73 18.18
N VAL A 195 -4.30 -36.56 17.94
CA VAL A 195 -3.59 -35.35 17.54
C VAL A 195 -2.77 -34.87 18.74
N VAL A 196 -1.49 -35.23 18.78
CA VAL A 196 -0.53 -34.56 19.64
C VAL A 196 -0.12 -33.28 18.90
N VAL A 197 -0.62 -32.14 19.35
CA VAL A 197 -0.07 -30.84 18.95
C VAL A 197 1.32 -30.73 19.59
N THR A 198 2.36 -31.17 18.88
CA THR A 198 3.73 -30.84 19.27
C THR A 198 3.97 -29.37 18.93
N GLN A 199 3.83 -28.51 19.94
CA GLN A 199 4.39 -27.17 19.94
C GLN A 199 5.92 -27.34 19.97
N GLN A 200 6.57 -27.36 18.81
CA GLN A 200 8.02 -27.50 18.71
C GLN A 200 8.66 -26.14 19.01
N GLY A 201 9.48 -26.13 20.07
CA GLY A 201 10.02 -24.94 20.70
C GLY A 201 10.87 -24.05 19.79
N GLY A 202 10.63 -22.74 19.92
CA GLY A 202 11.50 -21.67 19.45
C GLY A 202 11.50 -20.54 20.50
N VAL A 203 12.64 -20.37 21.15
CA VAL A 203 13.15 -19.28 22.01
C VAL A 203 12.15 -18.13 22.39
N PRO A 204 11.90 -17.85 23.68
CA PRO A 204 11.11 -16.67 24.10
C PRO A 204 11.96 -15.38 24.09
N PRO A 205 11.52 -14.27 23.47
CA PRO A 205 12.08 -12.96 23.76
C PRO A 205 11.44 -12.38 25.03
N GLN A 206 12.29 -12.04 25.99
CA GLN A 206 11.98 -11.22 27.16
C GLN A 206 11.30 -9.91 26.77
N GLY A 207 10.34 -9.48 27.58
CA GLY A 207 9.97 -8.07 27.69
C GLY A 207 8.54 -7.69 27.27
N TYR A 208 7.52 -8.37 27.78
CA TYR A 208 6.19 -7.78 27.94
C TYR A 208 5.76 -7.95 29.39
N ALA A 209 5.43 -6.84 30.05
CA ALA A 209 4.89 -6.83 31.40
C ALA A 209 3.62 -7.69 31.44
N MET A 210 3.61 -8.69 32.31
CA MET A 210 2.44 -9.51 32.55
C MET A 210 1.33 -8.64 33.13
N GLN A 211 0.22 -8.53 32.40
CA GLN A 211 -1.03 -8.01 32.95
C GLN A 211 -1.57 -9.05 33.94
N GLN A 212 -1.67 -8.61 35.18
CA GLN A 212 -2.19 -9.33 36.34
C GLN A 212 -3.67 -9.68 36.14
N GLY A 213 -4.02 -10.94 36.40
CA GLY A 213 -5.31 -11.29 37.00
C GLY A 213 -6.38 -11.90 36.08
N TYR A 214 -6.30 -13.20 35.84
CA TYR A 214 -7.50 -14.04 35.80
C TYR A 214 -7.38 -15.13 36.88
N ALA A 215 -8.41 -15.23 37.71
CA ALA A 215 -8.49 -16.19 38.81
C ALA A 215 -8.49 -17.64 38.29
N PRO A 216 -7.89 -18.59 39.03
CA PRO A 216 -7.96 -20.01 38.67
C PRO A 216 -9.42 -20.49 38.75
N GLN A 217 -9.93 -21.05 37.66
CA GLN A 217 -11.20 -21.76 37.66
C GLN A 217 -11.10 -23.00 38.57
N GLN A 218 -11.99 -23.05 39.55
CA GLN A 218 -12.17 -24.20 40.43
C GLN A 218 -12.56 -25.45 39.63
N GLY A 219 -11.95 -26.56 40.01
CA GLY A 219 -12.14 -27.87 39.39
C GLY A 219 -13.59 -28.34 39.42
N TYR A 220 -14.01 -28.99 38.33
CA TYR A 220 -15.27 -29.70 38.25
C TYR A 220 -15.27 -30.91 39.18
N ALA A 221 -16.37 -31.09 39.91
CA ALA A 221 -16.62 -32.25 40.76
C ALA A 221 -16.80 -33.54 39.93
N PRO A 222 -16.35 -34.71 40.43
CA PRO A 222 -16.59 -35.98 39.76
C PRO A 222 -18.08 -36.33 39.77
N GLN A 223 -18.62 -36.70 38.59
CA GLN A 223 -20.00 -37.16 38.45
C GLN A 223 -20.22 -38.48 39.19
N GLN A 224 -21.24 -38.51 40.04
CA GLN A 224 -21.74 -39.73 40.69
C GLN A 224 -22.35 -40.68 39.65
N GLY A 225 -22.03 -41.97 39.80
CA GLY A 225 -22.48 -43.04 38.93
C GLY A 225 -23.99 -43.27 38.95
N TYR A 226 -24.52 -43.66 37.79
CA TYR A 226 -25.91 -44.09 37.62
C TYR A 226 -26.15 -45.46 38.26
N PRO A 227 -27.31 -45.70 38.90
CA PRO A 227 -27.70 -47.01 39.39
C PRO A 227 -28.13 -47.94 38.22
N PRO A 228 -27.98 -49.27 38.38
CA PRO A 228 -28.29 -50.24 37.33
C PRO A 228 -29.80 -50.36 37.08
N ALA A 229 -30.16 -50.47 35.80
CA ALA A 229 -31.54 -50.64 35.33
C ALA A 229 -32.10 -52.02 35.72
N GLN A 230 -33.27 -52.03 36.36
CA GLN A 230 -34.07 -53.22 36.66
C GLN A 230 -34.65 -53.81 35.36
N GLY A 231 -34.56 -55.14 35.24
CA GLY A 231 -34.96 -55.91 34.06
C GLY A 231 -36.45 -55.90 33.77
N TYR A 232 -36.77 -55.97 32.47
CA TYR A 232 -38.13 -56.19 31.95
C TYR A 232 -38.48 -57.68 31.99
N PRO A 233 -39.74 -58.05 32.32
CA PRO A 233 -40.21 -59.43 32.19
C PRO A 233 -40.53 -59.79 30.73
N ALA A 234 -40.44 -61.08 30.44
CA ALA A 234 -40.62 -61.71 29.14
C ALA A 234 -42.05 -61.51 28.58
N GLN A 235 -42.14 -61.17 27.29
CA GLN A 235 -43.40 -61.19 26.54
C GLN A 235 -43.66 -62.58 25.96
N GLU A 236 -44.86 -63.06 26.22
CA GLU A 236 -45.42 -64.34 25.82
C GLU A 236 -45.54 -64.49 24.29
N GLN A 237 -45.26 -65.71 23.83
CA GLN A 237 -45.46 -66.18 22.47
C GLN A 237 -46.96 -66.17 22.10
N TYR A 238 -47.29 -65.67 20.91
CA TYR A 238 -48.56 -65.99 20.24
C TYR A 238 -48.31 -66.71 18.91
N PRO A 239 -49.25 -67.59 18.49
CA PRO A 239 -48.94 -68.73 17.63
C PRO A 239 -49.07 -68.43 16.14
N GLN A 240 -48.25 -69.14 15.37
CA GLN A 240 -48.39 -69.32 13.93
C GLN A 240 -49.75 -69.94 13.58
N LYS A 241 -50.41 -69.39 12.56
CA LYS A 241 -51.39 -70.12 11.76
C LYS A 241 -51.08 -69.93 10.27
N MET A 242 -50.75 -71.09 9.69
CA MET A 242 -50.92 -71.59 8.31
C MET A 242 -51.36 -70.62 7.23
#